data_AF-A0A147J1M5-F1
#
_entry.id   AF-A0A147J1M5-F1
#
_cell.length_a   1.000
_cell.length_b   1.000
_cell.length_c   1.000
_cell.angle_alpha   90.00
_cell.angle_beta   90.00
_cell.angle_gamma   90.00
#
_symmetry.space_group_name_H-M   'P 1'
#
loop_
_entity.id
_entity.type
_entity.pdbx_description
1 polymer ?
#
loop_
_entity_poly.entity_id
_entity_poly.type
_entity_poly.pdbx_seq_one_letter_code
_entity_poly.pdbx_strand_id
1 'polypeptide(L)'
;MTDSPEANPQGSDIRDQLWARIAALDVRAPYAPASDLMRGIESIRRLAHAHGLAPAVTVTHFIDRALMRGAAAGPFHGWLAMLTDAVASERQDLETTQHFAEACSVRLAR
;
A
#
# COMPACT_ATOMS: atom_id res chain seq x y z
N MET A 1 14.34 -33.73 25.03
CA MET A 1 12.98 -34.23 24.73
C MET A 1 12.12 -33.00 24.52
N THR A 2 11.99 -32.64 23.22
CA THR A 2 11.11 -31.61 22.63
C THR A 2 11.11 -30.23 23.30
N ASP A 3 12.01 -29.38 22.83
CA ASP A 3 11.75 -27.95 22.66
C ASP A 3 10.65 -27.84 21.58
N SER A 4 9.43 -27.59 22.02
CA SER A 4 8.31 -27.27 21.12
C SER A 4 8.49 -25.81 20.69
N PRO A 5 8.59 -25.50 19.39
CA PRO A 5 8.44 -24.13 18.97
C PRO A 5 6.94 -23.81 19.13
N GLU A 6 6.61 -23.05 20.17
CA GLU A 6 5.36 -22.29 20.20
C GLU A 6 5.39 -21.39 18.96
N ALA A 7 4.77 -21.88 17.89
CA ALA A 7 4.44 -21.09 16.71
C ALA A 7 3.50 -20.00 17.17
N ASN A 8 4.09 -18.89 17.63
CA ASN A 8 3.39 -17.69 18.02
C ASN A 8 2.59 -17.21 16.80
N PRO A 9 1.24 -17.33 16.77
CA PRO A 9 0.46 -16.91 15.60
C PRO A 9 0.27 -15.38 15.58
N GLN A 10 1.20 -14.62 16.15
CA GLN A 10 1.13 -13.17 16.35
C GLN A 10 2.13 -12.39 15.46
N GLY A 11 2.71 -13.04 14.45
CA GLY A 11 3.68 -12.42 13.55
C GLY A 11 3.51 -12.88 12.12
N SER A 12 2.43 -12.48 11.44
CA SER A 12 2.49 -12.51 9.97
C SER A 12 3.49 -11.44 9.53
N ASP A 13 4.26 -11.72 8.48
CA ASP A 13 5.21 -10.77 7.90
C ASP A 13 4.52 -9.40 7.74
N ILE A 14 5.25 -8.32 7.98
CA ILE A 14 4.74 -6.97 7.72
C ILE A 14 4.17 -6.86 6.29
N ARG A 15 4.75 -7.60 5.34
CA ARG A 15 4.25 -7.71 3.97
C ARG A 15 2.89 -8.39 3.91
N ASP A 16 2.70 -9.52 4.60
CA ASP A 16 1.39 -10.19 4.69
C ASP A 16 0.32 -9.27 5.27
N GLN A 17 0.69 -8.52 6.32
CA GLN A 17 -0.18 -7.54 6.96
C GLN A 17 -0.59 -6.41 6.02
N LEU A 18 0.34 -5.95 5.17
CA LEU A 18 0.08 -4.93 4.16
C LEU A 18 -0.76 -5.49 3.02
N TRP A 19 -0.45 -6.68 2.51
CA TRP A 19 -1.23 -7.35 1.47
C TRP A 19 -2.66 -7.62 1.89
N ALA A 20 -2.88 -8.10 3.12
CA ALA A 20 -4.24 -8.30 3.64
C ALA A 20 -5.04 -7.00 3.67
N ARG A 21 -4.41 -5.87 4.04
CA ARG A 21 -5.04 -4.55 4.05
C ARG A 21 -5.32 -4.03 2.64
N ILE A 22 -4.40 -4.22 1.71
CA ILE A 22 -4.56 -3.84 0.30
C ILE A 22 -5.71 -4.63 -0.32
N ALA A 23 -5.74 -5.95 -0.15
CA ALA A 23 -6.81 -6.81 -0.67
C ALA A 23 -8.19 -6.44 -0.08
N ALA A 24 -8.25 -6.19 1.23
CA ALA A 24 -9.50 -5.74 1.87
C ALA A 24 -9.97 -4.36 1.38
N LEU A 25 -9.03 -3.50 0.95
CA LEU A 25 -9.32 -2.20 0.37
C LEU A 25 -9.79 -2.31 -1.09
N ASP A 26 -9.23 -3.25 -1.86
CA ASP A 26 -9.60 -3.53 -3.24
C ASP A 26 -11.05 -4.03 -3.34
N VAL A 27 -11.42 -4.99 -2.48
CA VAL A 27 -12.79 -5.55 -2.43
C VAL A 27 -13.84 -4.47 -2.12
N ARG A 28 -13.51 -3.50 -1.26
CA ARG A 28 -14.45 -2.43 -0.88
C ARG A 28 -14.42 -1.24 -1.84
N ALA A 29 -13.40 -1.12 -2.69
CA ALA A 29 -13.19 0.03 -3.56
C ALA A 29 -14.40 0.46 -4.38
N PRO A 30 -15.20 -0.45 -4.97
CA PRO A 30 -16.35 -0.07 -5.79
C PRO A 30 -17.52 0.51 -4.99
N TYR A 31 -17.57 0.27 -3.68
CA TYR A 31 -18.73 0.54 -2.82
C TYR A 31 -18.44 1.53 -1.69
N ALA A 32 -17.16 1.84 -1.44
CA ALA A 32 -16.75 2.70 -0.35
C ALA A 32 -16.63 4.17 -0.79
N PRO A 33 -17.03 5.13 0.07
CA PRO A 33 -16.80 6.54 -0.21
C PRO A 33 -15.30 6.85 -0.19
N ALA A 34 -14.89 7.92 -0.90
CA ALA A 34 -13.49 8.34 -0.97
C ALA A 34 -12.84 8.54 0.41
N SER A 35 -13.59 9.02 1.42
CA SER A 35 -13.10 9.18 2.79
C SER A 35 -12.69 7.87 3.46
N ASP A 36 -13.41 6.78 3.19
CA ASP A 36 -13.09 5.46 3.74
C ASP A 36 -11.91 4.84 3.01
N LEU A 37 -11.79 5.10 1.70
CA LEU A 37 -10.63 4.70 0.92
C LEU A 37 -9.36 5.40 1.40
N MET A 38 -9.42 6.73 1.59
CA MET A 38 -8.32 7.52 2.15
C MET A 38 -7.91 7.00 3.54
N ARG A 39 -8.86 6.64 4.40
CA ARG A 39 -8.55 6.05 5.71
C ARG A 39 -7.83 4.70 5.60
N GLY A 40 -8.22 3.87 4.63
CA GLY A 40 -7.57 2.60 4.33
C GLY A 40 -6.12 2.79 3.87
N ILE A 41 -5.91 3.68 2.88
CA ILE A 41 -4.59 4.03 2.35
C ILE A 41 -3.68 4.60 3.45
N GLU A 42 -4.20 5.51 4.27
CA GLU A 42 -3.46 6.10 5.39
C GLU A 42 -3.05 5.05 6.44
N SER A 43 -3.89 4.04 6.69
CA SER A 43 -3.52 2.93 7.58
C SER A 43 -2.37 2.09 7.01
N ILE A 44 -2.35 1.85 5.71
CA ILE A 44 -1.26 1.15 5.02
C ILE A 44 0.01 1.98 5.09
N ARG A 45 -0.09 3.29 4.81
CA ARG A 45 1.04 4.23 4.87
C ARG A 45 1.73 4.24 6.23
N ARG A 46 0.96 4.32 7.33
CA ARG A 46 1.52 4.30 8.69
C ARG A 46 2.26 3.00 9.00
N LEU A 47 1.69 1.87 8.58
CA LEU A 47 2.29 0.57 8.80
C LEU A 47 3.58 0.41 7.96
N ALA A 48 3.55 0.80 6.70
CA ALA A 48 4.73 0.82 5.83
C ALA A 48 5.84 1.73 6.37
N HIS A 49 5.48 2.94 6.83
CA HIS A 49 6.42 3.89 7.40
C HIS A 49 7.06 3.38 8.69
N ALA A 50 6.30 2.75 9.58
CA ALA A 50 6.82 2.18 10.82
C ALA A 50 7.87 1.09 10.59
N HIS A 51 7.86 0.45 9.41
CA HIS A 51 8.78 -0.62 9.03
C HIS A 51 9.79 -0.21 7.94
N GLY A 52 9.89 1.09 7.62
CA GLY A 52 10.89 1.61 6.68
C GLY A 52 10.64 1.26 5.21
N LEU A 53 9.41 0.91 4.84
CA LEU A 53 9.04 0.57 3.45
C LEU A 53 8.79 1.85 2.62
N ALA A 54 9.86 2.58 2.31
CA ALA A 54 9.82 3.90 1.67
C ALA A 54 9.10 3.94 0.30
N PRO A 55 9.30 2.98 -0.64
CA PRO A 55 8.51 2.86 -1.86
C PRO A 55 6.99 2.83 -1.62
N ALA A 56 6.52 2.02 -0.66
CA ALA A 56 5.11 1.90 -0.34
C ALA A 56 4.54 3.22 0.23
N VAL A 57 5.29 3.90 1.10
CA VAL A 57 4.92 5.22 1.62
C VAL A 57 4.77 6.24 0.50
N THR A 58 5.70 6.26 -0.46
CA THR A 58 5.62 7.15 -1.63
C THR A 58 4.38 6.87 -2.47
N VAL A 59 4.10 5.62 -2.83
CA VAL A 59 2.91 5.27 -3.63
C VAL A 59 1.63 5.68 -2.91
N THR A 60 1.50 5.41 -1.60
CA THR A 60 0.31 5.83 -0.84
C THR A 60 0.10 7.34 -0.84
N HIS A 61 1.16 8.15 -0.76
CA HIS A 61 1.06 9.61 -0.85
C HIS A 61 0.51 10.10 -2.21
N PHE A 62 0.90 9.45 -3.31
CA PHE A 62 0.36 9.79 -4.62
C PHE A 62 -1.12 9.41 -4.76
N ILE A 63 -1.52 8.27 -4.19
CA ILE A 63 -2.92 7.83 -4.15
C ILE A 63 -3.76 8.82 -3.35
N ASP A 64 -3.32 9.23 -2.16
CA ASP A 64 -4.03 10.23 -1.34
C ASP A 64 -4.23 11.54 -2.09
N ARG A 65 -3.20 12.03 -2.78
CA ARG A 65 -3.32 13.25 -3.61
C ARG A 65 -4.31 13.08 -4.76
N ALA A 66 -4.35 11.91 -5.39
CA ALA A 66 -5.31 11.65 -6.48
C ALA A 66 -6.75 11.60 -5.94
N LEU A 67 -6.96 10.96 -4.79
CA LEU A 67 -8.26 10.91 -4.12
C LEU A 67 -8.74 12.31 -3.71
N MET A 68 -7.85 13.15 -3.16
CA MET A 68 -8.17 14.54 -2.80
C MET A 68 -8.56 15.41 -4.00
N ARG A 69 -8.08 15.08 -5.21
CA ARG A 69 -8.48 15.77 -6.45
C ARG A 69 -9.85 15.34 -6.98
N GLY A 70 -10.54 14.42 -6.30
CA GLY A 70 -11.84 13.91 -6.74
C GLY A 70 -11.73 12.91 -7.90
N ALA A 71 -10.57 12.27 -8.08
CA ALA A 71 -10.42 11.22 -9.07
C ALA A 71 -11.48 10.13 -8.83
N ALA A 72 -12.22 9.78 -9.88
CA ALA A 72 -13.20 8.70 -9.82
C ALA A 72 -12.50 7.40 -9.41
N ALA A 73 -13.17 6.53 -8.65
CA ALA A 73 -12.63 5.23 -8.22
C ALA A 73 -12.25 4.28 -9.40
N GLY A 74 -12.46 4.69 -10.65
CA GLY A 74 -12.23 3.92 -11.88
C GLY A 74 -10.83 3.31 -12.05
N PRO A 75 -9.70 3.97 -11.69
CA PRO A 75 -8.37 3.36 -11.75
C PRO A 75 -7.85 2.86 -10.40
N PHE A 76 -8.70 2.79 -9.36
CA PHE A 76 -8.28 2.47 -7.99
C PHE A 76 -7.64 1.08 -7.88
N HIS A 77 -8.16 0.07 -8.60
CA HIS A 77 -7.55 -1.26 -8.66
C HIS A 77 -6.11 -1.23 -9.20
N GLY A 78 -5.87 -0.44 -10.25
CA GLY A 78 -4.52 -0.27 -10.82
C GLY A 78 -3.56 0.46 -9.88
N TRP A 79 -4.08 1.32 -9.01
CA TRP A 79 -3.27 1.97 -7.97
C TRP A 79 -2.90 1.02 -6.84
N LEU A 80 -3.82 0.13 -6.45
CA LEU A 80 -3.55 -0.92 -5.46
C LEU A 80 -2.59 -1.99 -5.99
N ALA A 81 -2.62 -2.29 -7.29
CA ALA A 81 -1.61 -3.14 -7.92
C ALA A 81 -0.21 -2.53 -7.79
N MET A 82 -0.03 -1.24 -8.11
CA MET A 82 1.27 -0.56 -7.92
C MET A 82 1.72 -0.53 -6.45
N LEU A 83 0.78 -0.37 -5.51
CA LEU A 83 1.08 -0.43 -4.09
C LEU A 83 1.53 -1.84 -3.67
N THR A 84 0.92 -2.88 -4.22
CA THR A 84 1.31 -4.27 -3.99
C THR A 84 2.72 -4.55 -4.49
N ASP A 85 3.06 -4.06 -5.69
CA ASP A 85 4.40 -4.17 -6.26
C ASP A 85 5.45 -3.46 -5.39
N ALA A 86 5.13 -2.26 -4.88
CA ALA A 86 6.02 -1.52 -3.99
C ALA A 86 6.28 -2.23 -2.66
N VAL A 87 5.27 -2.91 -2.10
CA VAL A 87 5.40 -3.74 -0.89
C VAL A 87 6.20 -5.02 -1.17
N ALA A 88 6.02 -5.61 -2.36
CA ALA A 88 6.72 -6.82 -2.78
C ALA A 88 8.20 -6.57 -3.14
N SER A 89 8.57 -5.32 -3.47
CA SER A 89 9.95 -4.97 -3.81
C SER A 89 10.94 -5.38 -2.71
N GLU A 90 11.95 -6.15 -3.08
CA GLU A 90 13.05 -6.52 -2.17
C GLU A 90 13.95 -5.33 -1.85
N ARG A 91 13.93 -4.31 -2.72
CA ARG A 91 14.71 -3.07 -2.58
C ARG A 91 13.82 -1.94 -2.08
N GLN A 92 14.20 -1.38 -0.94
CA GLN A 92 13.52 -0.27 -0.29
C GLN A 92 14.41 0.99 -0.26
N ASP A 93 15.35 1.08 -1.23
CA ASP A 93 16.29 2.19 -1.35
C ASP A 93 15.66 3.43 -2.01
N LEU A 94 16.42 4.53 -2.00
CA LEU A 94 16.00 5.81 -2.55
C LEU A 94 15.76 5.73 -4.07
N GLU A 95 16.57 4.96 -4.79
CA GLU A 95 16.47 4.77 -6.24
C GLU A 95 15.15 4.07 -6.62
N THR A 96 14.80 2.98 -5.93
CA THR A 96 13.53 2.28 -6.12
C THR A 96 12.35 3.19 -5.77
N THR A 97 12.48 3.98 -4.69
CA THR A 97 11.47 4.95 -4.30
C THR A 97 11.24 6.00 -5.39
N GLN A 98 12.31 6.51 -6.02
CA GLN A 98 12.25 7.47 -7.12
C GLN A 98 11.58 6.86 -8.36
N HIS A 99 11.92 5.62 -8.72
CA HIS A 99 11.25 4.91 -9.83
C HIS A 99 9.74 4.80 -9.63
N PHE A 100 9.28 4.43 -8.42
CA PHE A 100 7.86 4.40 -8.12
C PHE A 100 7.23 5.79 -8.13
N ALA A 101 7.94 6.83 -7.69
CA ALA A 101 7.44 8.22 -7.73
C ALA A 101 7.23 8.71 -9.18
N GLU A 102 8.15 8.40 -10.09
CA GLU A 102 8.04 8.73 -11.52
C GLU A 102 6.87 7.98 -12.17
N ALA A 103 6.77 6.66 -11.93
CA ALA A 103 5.67 5.84 -12.43
C ALA A 103 4.30 6.33 -11.93
N CYS A 104 4.23 6.70 -10.65
CA CYS A 104 3.05 7.31 -10.04
C CYS A 104 2.71 8.64 -10.71
N SER A 105 3.69 9.51 -10.92
CA SER A 105 3.48 10.82 -11.54
C SER A 105 2.88 10.70 -12.94
N VAL A 106 3.36 9.77 -13.78
CA VAL A 106 2.81 9.55 -15.13
C VAL A 106 1.38 9.00 -15.11
N ARG A 107 1.07 8.11 -14.16
CA ARG A 107 -0.20 7.36 -14.13
C ARG A 107 -1.29 8.04 -13.30
N LEU A 108 -0.92 8.88 -12.33
CA LEU A 108 -1.83 9.54 -11.38
C LEU A 108 -2.01 11.05 -11.63
N ALA A 109 -1.15 11.69 -12.42
CA ALA A 109 -1.29 13.11 -12.77
C ALA A 109 -2.25 13.38 -13.95
N ARG A 110 -2.94 12.35 -14.45
CA ARG A 110 -4.00 12.49 -15.46
C ARG A 110 -5.38 12.58 -14.81
#